data_AF-A0A329CV62-F1
#
_entry.id   AF-A0A329CV62-F1
#
_cell.length_a   1.000
_cell.length_b   1.000
_cell.length_c   1.000
_cell.angle_alpha   90.00
_cell.angle_beta   90.00
_cell.angle_gamma   90.00
#
_symmetry.space_group_name_H-M   'P 1'
#
loop_
_entity.id
_entity.type
_entity.pdbx_description
1 polymer ?
#
loop_
_entity_poly.entity_id
_entity_poly.type
_entity_poly.pdbx_seq_one_letter_code
_entity_poly.pdbx_strand_id
1 'polypeptide(L)'
;MTDALWDELDAFVRNEVGLGAKKLLSPSTRLSEDLGQTGDDANEFIGRFFERFGVAPGDFDFHRYFLMEGEGSLYSLFQRVILRKPHSLAREPITLGMLQQAALDKRWQSHKLAAVR
;
A
#
# COMPACT_ATOMS: atom_id res chain seq x y z
N MET A 1 -4.01 14.55 18.34
CA MET A 1 -3.75 13.09 18.45
C MET A 1 -3.39 12.49 17.09
N THR A 2 -4.01 12.95 16.00
CA THR A 2 -3.65 12.59 14.61
C THR A 2 -2.21 12.95 14.24
N ASP A 3 -1.69 14.06 14.76
CA ASP A 3 -0.36 14.56 14.38
C ASP A 3 0.76 13.66 14.90
N ALA A 4 0.71 13.21 16.15
CA ALA A 4 1.69 12.27 16.70
C ALA A 4 1.66 10.90 15.99
N LEU A 5 0.47 10.43 15.59
CA LEU A 5 0.35 9.22 14.78
C LEU A 5 0.90 9.43 13.36
N TRP A 6 0.67 10.60 12.78
CA TRP A 6 1.23 10.95 11.48
C TRP A 6 2.75 10.95 11.53
N ASP A 7 3.34 11.53 12.56
CA ASP A 7 4.81 11.56 12.75
C ASP A 7 5.38 10.14 12.90
N GLU A 8 4.72 9.25 13.65
CA GLU A 8 5.12 7.85 13.76
C GLU A 8 4.98 7.10 12.43
N LEU A 9 3.88 7.32 11.70
CA LEU A 9 3.66 6.73 10.38
C LEU A 9 4.69 7.23 9.37
N ASP A 10 4.99 8.53 9.33
CA ASP A 10 6.00 9.13 8.47
C ASP A 10 7.38 8.52 8.77
N ALA A 11 7.76 8.41 10.05
CA ALA A 11 9.01 7.77 10.45
C ALA A 11 9.08 6.29 10.03
N PHE A 12 8.00 5.54 10.23
CA PHE A 12 7.90 4.14 9.80
C PHE A 12 8.05 4.00 8.29
N VAL A 13 7.26 4.74 7.51
CA VAL A 13 7.29 4.69 6.03
C VAL A 13 8.67 5.05 5.51
N ARG A 14 9.32 6.07 6.08
CA ARG A 14 10.67 6.46 5.69
C ARG A 14 11.70 5.37 5.96
N ASN A 15 11.58 4.69 7.11
CA ASN A 15 12.50 3.61 7.47
C ASN A 15 12.34 2.41 6.54
N GLU A 16 11.10 1.98 6.31
CA GLU A 16 10.78 0.82 5.46
C GLU A 16 11.13 1.03 3.99
N VAL A 17 10.85 2.22 3.44
CA VAL A 17 11.09 2.53 2.02
C VAL A 17 12.52 3.07 1.79
N GLY A 18 13.28 3.37 2.85
CA GLY A 18 14.61 3.99 2.73
C GLY A 18 14.57 5.43 2.20
N LEU A 19 13.53 6.19 2.53
CA LEU A 19 13.36 7.56 2.05
C LEU A 19 14.23 8.56 2.81
N GLY A 20 14.96 9.39 2.08
CA GLY A 20 15.67 10.52 2.68
C GLY A 20 14.72 11.57 3.26
N ALA A 21 15.18 12.29 4.30
CA ALA A 21 14.40 13.31 5.03
C ALA A 21 13.84 14.45 4.15
N LYS A 22 14.36 14.63 2.93
CA LYS A 22 13.93 15.70 2.01
C LYS A 22 12.65 15.38 1.22
N LYS A 23 12.24 14.11 1.13
CA LYS A 23 11.02 13.73 0.40
C LYS A 23 9.81 14.02 1.29
N LEU A 24 8.92 14.90 0.83
CA LEU A 24 7.68 15.21 1.52
C LEU A 24 6.68 14.07 1.31
N LEU A 25 6.15 13.57 2.41
CA LEU A 25 5.04 12.61 2.41
C LEU A 25 3.75 13.36 2.69
N SER A 26 2.66 12.92 2.06
CA SER A 26 1.32 13.48 2.23
C SER A 26 0.31 12.34 2.42
N PRO A 27 -0.86 12.59 2.99
CA PRO A 27 -1.92 11.57 3.08
C PRO A 27 -2.31 10.99 1.71
N SER A 28 -2.19 11.77 0.63
CA SER A 28 -2.45 11.33 -0.74
C SER A 28 -1.33 10.50 -1.39
N THR A 29 -0.16 10.41 -0.74
CA THR A 29 0.98 9.64 -1.26
C THR A 29 0.63 8.16 -1.33
N ARG A 30 0.84 7.55 -2.49
CA ARG A 30 0.49 6.17 -2.82
C ARG A 30 1.68 5.24 -2.60
N LEU A 31 1.40 4.12 -1.95
CA LEU A 31 2.41 3.15 -1.55
C LEU A 31 3.10 2.48 -2.76
N SER A 32 2.35 2.16 -3.82
CA SER A 32 2.96 1.57 -5.03
C SER A 32 3.53 2.63 -5.97
N GLU A 33 2.75 3.60 -6.39
CA GLU A 33 3.16 4.49 -7.49
C GLU A 33 4.15 5.59 -7.06
N ASP A 34 4.07 6.07 -5.81
CA ASP A 34 4.93 7.17 -5.35
C ASP A 34 6.10 6.67 -4.49
N LEU A 35 5.94 5.50 -3.85
CA LEU A 35 6.95 4.88 -2.96
C LEU A 35 7.57 3.60 -3.54
N GLY A 36 7.04 3.05 -4.64
CA GLY A 36 7.61 1.89 -5.32
C GLY A 36 7.38 0.55 -4.62
N GLN A 37 6.57 0.50 -3.58
CA GLN A 37 6.30 -0.75 -2.85
C GLN A 37 5.31 -1.61 -3.65
N THR A 38 5.80 -2.74 -4.16
CA THR A 38 5.03 -3.67 -4.99
C THR A 38 5.43 -5.11 -4.66
N GLY A 39 4.62 -6.09 -5.05
CA GLY A 39 5.01 -7.49 -4.92
C GLY A 39 5.31 -7.91 -3.48
N ASP A 40 6.39 -8.65 -3.30
CA ASP A 40 6.83 -9.14 -2.01
C ASP A 40 7.20 -8.00 -1.05
N ASP A 41 7.80 -6.91 -1.54
CA ASP A 41 8.12 -5.72 -0.73
C ASP A 41 6.86 -5.10 -0.12
N ALA A 42 5.79 -4.98 -0.90
CA ALA A 42 4.51 -4.48 -0.42
C ALA A 42 3.87 -5.43 0.62
N ASN A 43 3.99 -6.74 0.41
CA ASN A 43 3.45 -7.73 1.33
C ASN A 43 4.17 -7.67 2.68
N GLU A 44 5.50 -7.61 2.66
CA GLU A 44 6.31 -7.42 3.86
C GLU A 44 6.00 -6.09 4.57
N PHE A 45 5.91 -5.00 3.81
CA PHE A 45 5.57 -3.68 4.33
C PHE A 45 4.23 -3.69 5.09
N ILE A 46 3.18 -4.25 4.48
CA ILE A 46 1.85 -4.32 5.11
C ILE A 46 1.88 -5.20 6.37
N GLY A 47 2.60 -6.32 6.33
CA GLY A 47 2.78 -7.18 7.50
C GLY A 47 3.42 -6.44 8.66
N ARG A 48 4.56 -5.76 8.41
CA ARG A 48 5.25 -4.94 9.42
C ARG A 48 4.39 -3.78 9.90
N PHE A 49 3.60 -3.17 9.03
CA PHE A 49 2.65 -2.13 9.39
C PHE A 49 1.58 -2.64 10.37
N PHE A 50 0.96 -3.80 10.09
CA PHE A 50 -0.05 -4.39 10.98
C PHE A 50 0.51 -4.73 12.35
N GLU A 51 1.71 -5.31 12.41
CA GLU A 51 2.40 -5.61 13.65
C GLU A 51 2.74 -4.32 14.42
N ARG A 52 3.40 -3.36 13.77
CA ARG A 52 3.90 -2.13 14.40
C ARG A 52 2.78 -1.27 14.98
N PHE A 53 1.67 -1.11 14.25
CA PHE A 53 0.56 -0.25 14.65
C PHE A 53 -0.57 -1.01 15.36
N GLY A 54 -0.46 -2.32 15.53
CA GLY A 54 -1.48 -3.16 16.14
C GLY A 54 -2.80 -3.12 15.36
N VAL A 55 -2.73 -3.19 14.04
CA VAL A 55 -3.90 -3.15 13.14
C VAL A 55 -4.34 -4.58 12.85
N ALA A 56 -5.57 -4.91 13.23
CA ALA A 56 -6.16 -6.19 12.84
C ALA A 56 -6.40 -6.22 11.31
N PRO A 57 -6.03 -7.30 10.60
CA PRO A 57 -6.13 -7.37 9.13
C PRO A 57 -7.57 -7.29 8.61
N GLY A 58 -8.60 -7.55 9.42
CA GLY A 58 -9.99 -7.28 9.06
C GLY A 58 -10.43 -7.94 7.74
N ASP A 59 -10.80 -7.11 6.77
CA ASP A 59 -11.17 -7.52 5.40
C ASP A 59 -10.06 -7.25 4.36
N PHE A 60 -8.81 -7.10 4.80
CA PHE A 60 -7.67 -6.86 3.93
C PHE A 60 -7.47 -8.00 2.94
N ASP A 61 -7.46 -7.67 1.65
CA ASP A 61 -7.11 -8.57 0.56
C ASP A 61 -5.94 -7.97 -0.22
N PHE A 62 -4.78 -8.63 -0.15
CA PHE A 62 -3.57 -8.17 -0.83
C PHE A 62 -3.78 -8.02 -2.35
N HIS A 63 -4.52 -8.94 -2.96
CA HIS A 63 -4.77 -8.93 -4.40
C HIS A 63 -5.68 -7.77 -4.83
N ARG A 64 -6.43 -7.16 -3.91
CA ARG A 64 -7.20 -5.94 -4.20
C ARG A 64 -6.29 -4.75 -4.49
N TYR A 65 -5.15 -4.68 -3.82
CA TYR A 65 -4.28 -3.51 -3.78
C TYR A 65 -2.99 -3.70 -4.59
N PHE A 66 -2.44 -4.92 -4.64
CA PHE A 66 -1.16 -5.21 -5.27
C PHE A 66 -1.26 -6.39 -6.24
N LEU A 67 -0.26 -6.53 -7.12
CA LEU A 67 0.01 -7.80 -7.80
C LEU A 67 1.03 -8.58 -6.99
N MET A 68 0.82 -9.88 -6.84
CA MET A 68 1.87 -10.78 -6.38
C MET A 68 2.89 -10.97 -7.50
N GLU A 69 4.18 -10.82 -7.16
CA GLU A 69 5.24 -11.27 -8.06
C GLU A 69 5.20 -12.80 -8.15
N GLY A 70 5.23 -13.31 -9.39
CA GLY A 70 4.75 -14.65 -9.76
C GLY A 70 3.69 -14.62 -10.87
N GLU A 71 2.91 -13.54 -10.95
CA GLU A 71 2.06 -13.18 -12.11
C GLU A 71 2.74 -12.13 -13.03
N GLY A 72 3.96 -11.70 -12.70
CA GLY A 72 4.58 -10.48 -13.22
C GLY A 72 5.92 -10.69 -13.91
N SER A 73 5.91 -11.36 -15.07
CA SER A 73 6.92 -11.19 -16.15
C SER A 73 6.57 -12.08 -17.32
N LEU A 74 6.41 -13.39 -17.07
CA LEU A 74 5.96 -14.36 -18.08
C LEU A 74 4.49 -14.15 -18.47
N TYR A 75 3.62 -13.89 -17.49
CA TYR A 75 2.18 -13.69 -17.72
C TYR A 75 1.87 -12.31 -18.34
N SER A 76 2.65 -11.27 -18.03
CA SER A 76 2.54 -9.95 -18.68
C SER A 76 2.93 -10.00 -20.18
N LEU A 77 4.00 -10.73 -20.52
CA LEU A 77 4.32 -11.03 -21.93
C LEU A 77 3.21 -11.87 -22.58
N PHE A 78 2.70 -12.90 -21.89
CA PHE A 78 1.62 -13.75 -22.39
C PHE A 78 0.34 -12.94 -22.68
N GLN A 79 -0.08 -12.06 -21.77
CA GLN A 79 -1.26 -11.20 -21.97
C GLN A 79 -1.07 -10.18 -23.08
N ARG A 80 0.11 -9.55 -23.17
CA ARG A 80 0.39 -8.55 -24.20
C ARG A 80 0.52 -9.16 -25.59
N VAL A 81 1.14 -10.34 -25.70
CA VAL A 81 1.42 -11.02 -26.97
C VAL A 81 0.25 -11.87 -27.45
N ILE A 82 -0.46 -12.58 -26.55
CA ILE A 82 -1.55 -13.51 -26.92
C ILE A 82 -2.93 -12.88 -26.76
N LEU A 83 -3.20 -12.16 -25.68
CA LEU A 83 -4.55 -11.65 -25.38
C LEU A 83 -4.83 -10.26 -25.97
N ARG A 84 -3.81 -9.51 -26.42
CA ARG A 84 -3.93 -8.14 -26.97
C ARG A 84 -4.80 -7.18 -26.12
N LYS A 85 -4.94 -7.46 -24.83
CA LYS A 85 -5.70 -6.60 -23.92
C LYS A 85 -4.78 -5.53 -23.33
N PRO A 86 -5.17 -4.25 -23.34
CA PRO A 86 -4.47 -3.25 -22.55
C PRO A 86 -4.54 -3.69 -21.09
N HIS A 87 -3.40 -3.59 -20.41
CA HIS A 87 -3.22 -4.02 -19.04
C HIS A 87 -4.00 -3.05 -18.12
N SER A 88 -5.31 -3.25 -17.94
CA SER A 88 -6.06 -2.50 -16.93
C SER A 88 -5.92 -3.20 -15.59
N LEU A 89 -4.72 -3.15 -15.01
CA LEU A 89 -4.47 -3.43 -13.61
C LEU A 89 -4.96 -2.27 -12.74
N ALA A 90 -6.22 -1.86 -12.89
CA ALA A 90 -6.81 -0.83 -12.06
C ALA A 90 -7.01 -1.41 -10.65
N ARG A 91 -5.93 -1.49 -9.87
CA ARG A 91 -5.97 -1.76 -8.43
C ARG A 91 -6.27 -0.47 -7.71
N GLU A 92 -6.94 -0.58 -6.57
CA GLU A 92 -7.14 0.58 -5.71
C GLU A 92 -5.78 0.91 -5.08
N PRO A 93 -5.25 2.14 -5.22
CA PRO A 93 -3.99 2.48 -4.60
C PRO A 93 -4.17 2.60 -3.09
N ILE A 94 -3.26 2.02 -2.31
CA ILE A 94 -3.17 2.30 -0.87
C ILE A 94 -2.45 3.64 -0.69
N THR A 95 -3.11 4.59 -0.03
CA THR A 95 -2.53 5.88 0.33
C THR A 95 -2.07 5.89 1.79
N LEU A 96 -1.17 6.81 2.14
CA LEU A 96 -0.75 6.99 3.54
C LEU A 96 -1.91 7.43 4.44
N GLY A 97 -2.90 8.16 3.90
CA GLY A 97 -4.13 8.49 4.62
C GLY A 97 -4.94 7.25 5.00
N MET A 98 -5.01 6.25 4.12
CA MET A 98 -5.64 4.97 4.43
C MET A 98 -4.88 4.22 5.54
N LEU A 99 -3.54 4.22 5.51
CA LEU A 99 -2.72 3.62 6.58
C LEU A 99 -2.95 4.34 7.92
N GLN A 100 -2.96 5.67 7.92
CA GLN A 100 -3.23 6.47 9.11
C GLN A 100 -4.62 6.16 9.68
N GLN A 101 -5.65 6.10 8.84
CA GLN A 101 -7.01 5.78 9.27
C GLN A 101 -7.12 4.36 9.82
N ALA A 102 -6.48 3.37 9.18
CA ALA A 102 -6.46 1.99 9.67
C ALA A 102 -5.74 1.88 11.03
N ALA A 103 -4.68 2.66 11.24
CA ALA A 103 -3.95 2.72 12.51
C ALA A 103 -4.74 3.41 13.63
N LEU A 104 -5.59 4.41 13.31
CA LEU A 104 -6.55 5.00 14.24
C LEU A 104 -7.64 4.01 14.62
N ASP A 105 -8.21 3.33 13.62
CA ASP A 105 -9.30 2.37 13.82
C ASP A 105 -8.81 1.03 14.42
N LYS A 106 -7.49 0.80 14.46
CA LYS A 106 -6.83 -0.46 14.86
C LYS A 106 -7.33 -1.69 14.09
N ARG A 107 -7.90 -1.47 12.91
CA ARG A 107 -8.47 -2.51 12.05
C ARG A 107 -8.54 -2.04 10.62
N TRP A 108 -8.18 -2.90 9.68
CA TRP A 108 -8.39 -2.64 8.26
C TRP A 108 -9.86 -2.84 7.88
N GLN A 109 -10.45 -1.81 7.26
CA GLN A 109 -11.85 -1.79 6.81
C GLN A 109 -11.91 -1.18 5.41
N SER A 110 -11.70 -2.02 4.41
CA SER A 110 -11.44 -1.63 3.03
C SER A 110 -12.52 -0.70 2.45
N HIS A 111 -13.79 -0.93 2.78
CA HIS A 111 -14.92 -0.08 2.35
C HIS A 111 -14.86 1.35 2.95
N LYS A 112 -14.47 1.48 4.21
CA LYS A 112 -14.35 2.78 4.91
C LYS A 112 -13.12 3.51 4.40
N LEU A 113 -12.01 2.78 4.23
CA LEU A 113 -10.74 3.33 3.76
C LEU A 113 -10.83 3.83 2.32
N ALA A 114 -11.65 3.21 1.46
CA ALA A 114 -11.86 3.69 0.09
C ALA A 114 -12.48 5.11 0.02
N ALA A 115 -13.14 5.57 1.09
CA ALA A 115 -13.67 6.94 1.21
C ALA A 115 -12.62 7.95 1.72
N VAL A 116 -11.48 7.48 2.23
CA VAL A 116 -10.36 8.30 2.68
C VAL A 116 -9.43 8.50 1.49
N ARG A 117 -9.67 9.55 0.70
CA ARG A 117 -8.83 9.93 -0.45
C ARG A 117 -8.31 11.34 -0.30
#